data_AF-A0A6G1ED79-F1
#
_entry.id   AF-A0A6G1ED79-F1
#
_cell.length_a   1.000
_cell.length_b   1.000
_cell.length_c   1.000
_cell.angle_alpha   90.00
_cell.angle_beta   90.00
_cell.angle_gamma   90.00
#
_symmetry.space_group_name_H-M   'P 1'
#
loop_
_entity.id
_entity.type
_entity.pdbx_description
1 polymer ?
#
loop_
_entity_poly.entity_id
_entity_poly.type
_entity_poly.pdbx_seq_one_letter_code
_entity_poly.pdbx_strand_id
1 'polypeptide(L)' 'MIESEGAVLMPGVYDALSAAIVQKTGFHAGFISGYAVSGSLLGTPDVGLLTPPEMAETARRICGSAPRTLFIADA' A
#
# COMPACT_ATOMS: atom_id res chain seq x y z
N MET A 1 10.01 -15.78 -0.44
CA MET A 1 9.47 -15.09 0.75
C MET A 1 8.35 -15.90 1.38
N ILE A 2 7.19 -16.09 0.74
CA ILE A 2 6.09 -16.87 1.34
C ILE A 2 6.53 -18.31 1.65
N GLU A 3 7.12 -19.02 0.67
CA GLU A 3 7.62 -20.39 0.87
C GLU A 3 8.80 -20.48 1.86
N SER A 4 9.58 -19.40 1.98
CA SER A 4 10.82 -19.39 2.77
C SER A 4 10.64 -18.89 4.20
N GLU A 5 9.65 -18.02 4.45
CA GLU A 5 9.43 -17.35 5.75
C GLU A 5 8.13 -17.83 6.44
N GLY A 6 7.26 -18.55 5.74
CA GLY A 6 5.98 -19.06 6.24
C GLY A 6 4.92 -17.97 6.40
N ALA A 7 5.20 -16.95 7.22
CA ALA A 7 4.34 -15.78 7.40
C ALA A 7 5.10 -14.49 7.07
N VAL A 8 4.53 -13.69 6.18
CA VAL A 8 5.11 -12.41 5.76
C VAL A 8 4.36 -11.27 6.45
N LEU A 9 5.07 -10.48 7.24
CA LEU A 9 4.50 -9.26 7.82
C LEU A 9 4.44 -8.15 6.76
N MET A 10 3.25 -7.62 6.52
CA MET A 10 2.99 -6.58 5.52
C MET A 10 2.36 -5.34 6.19
N PRO A 11 3.15 -4.29 6.48
CA PRO A 11 2.58 -3.04 7.00
C PRO A 11 1.61 -2.40 5.99
N GLY A 12 0.53 -1.83 6.52
CA GLY A 12 -0.41 -1.04 5.73
C GLY A 12 0.20 0.29 5.30
N VAL A 13 0.06 0.64 4.01
CA VAL A 13 0.50 1.90 3.41
C VAL A 13 -0.66 2.52 2.63
N TYR A 14 -0.59 3.84 2.43
CA TYR A 14 -1.67 4.60 1.77
C TYR A 14 -1.17 5.75 0.90
N ASP A 15 0.14 6.00 0.86
CA ASP A 15 0.76 7.03 0.03
C ASP A 15 2.25 6.71 -0.23
N ALA A 16 2.88 7.54 -1.06
CA ALA A 16 4.29 7.37 -1.39
C ALA A 16 5.24 7.48 -0.17
N LEU A 17 4.87 8.29 0.83
CA LEU A 17 5.71 8.53 2.01
C LEU A 17 5.69 7.32 2.94
N SER A 18 4.52 6.81 3.29
CA SER A 18 4.34 5.60 4.10
C SER A 18 5.05 4.40 3.46
N ALA A 19 4.94 4.24 2.14
CA ALA A 19 5.68 3.22 1.40
C ALA A 19 7.21 3.38 1.49
N ALA A 20 7.72 4.60 1.33
CA ALA A 20 9.15 4.88 1.44
C ALA A 20 9.68 4.61 2.86
N ILE A 21 8.89 4.90 3.90
CA ILE A 21 9.20 4.58 5.30
C ILE A 21 9.27 3.07 5.48
N VAL A 22 8.25 2.32 5.03
CA VAL A 22 8.20 0.86 5.12
C VAL A 22 9.43 0.22 4.47
N GLN A 23 9.79 0.64 3.26
CA GLN A 23 11.01 0.18 2.59
C GLN A 23 12.28 0.54 3.38
N LYS A 24 12.36 1.77 3.90
CA LYS A 24 13.54 2.23 4.68
C LYS A 24 13.70 1.48 5.99
N THR A 25 12.60 1.02 6.60
CA THR A 25 12.61 0.21 7.82
C THR A 25 12.95 -1.26 7.58
N GLY A 26 13.15 -1.68 6.32
CA GLY A 26 13.62 -3.02 5.98
C GLY A 26 12.51 -4.04 5.74
N PHE A 27 11.25 -3.65 5.69
CA PHE A 27 10.19 -4.56 5.27
C PHE A 27 10.31 -4.86 3.78
N HIS A 28 10.08 -6.12 3.43
CA HIS A 28 10.17 -6.59 2.05
C HIS A 28 8.81 -6.66 1.35
N ALA A 29 7.72 -6.51 2.11
CA ALA A 29 6.37 -6.47 1.59
C ALA A 29 5.51 -5.44 2.32
N GLY A 30 4.49 -4.90 1.65
CA GLY A 30 3.51 -3.97 2.19
C GLY A 30 2.13 -4.17 1.58
N PHE A 31 1.10 -3.66 2.26
CA PHE A 31 -0.28 -3.75 1.81
C PHE A 31 -0.85 -2.34 1.58
N ILE A 32 -1.34 -2.06 0.38
CA ILE A 32 -2.00 -0.79 0.06
C ILE A 32 -3.44 -0.91 0.52
N SER A 33 -3.78 -0.23 1.62
CA SER A 33 -5.09 -0.33 2.27
C SER A 33 -6.11 0.58 1.61
N GLY A 34 -7.22 0.04 1.11
CA GLY A 34 -8.33 0.82 0.53
C GLY A 34 -8.97 1.77 1.55
N TYR A 35 -9.12 1.32 2.80
CA TYR A 35 -9.56 2.16 3.91
C TYR A 35 -8.66 3.40 4.10
N ALA A 36 -7.35 3.17 4.18
CA ALA A 36 -6.40 4.24 4.46
C ALA A 36 -6.25 5.18 3.25
N VAL A 37 -6.35 4.67 2.02
CA VAL A 37 -6.41 5.49 0.80
C VAL A 37 -7.69 6.32 0.74
N SER A 38 -8.85 5.75 1.09
CA SER A 38 -10.11 6.52 1.18
C SER A 38 -9.97 7.70 2.15
N GLY A 39 -9.38 7.45 3.32
CA GLY A 39 -9.12 8.50 4.31
C GLY A 39 -8.08 9.53 3.86
N SER A 40 -6.98 9.11 3.22
CA SER A 40 -5.86 10.00 2.89
C SER A 40 -6.04 10.77 1.59
N LEU A 41 -6.60 10.13 0.55
CA LEU A 41 -6.77 10.70 -0.78
C LEU A 41 -8.09 11.49 -0.88
N LEU A 42 -9.18 10.90 -0.39
CA LEU A 42 -10.53 11.47 -0.56
C LEU A 42 -11.02 12.21 0.69
N GLY A 43 -10.44 11.93 1.86
CA GLY A 43 -10.94 12.46 3.13
C GLY A 43 -12.30 11.89 3.53
N THR A 44 -12.64 10.70 3.04
CA THR A 44 -13.95 10.05 3.23
C THR A 44 -13.81 8.72 3.97
N PRO A 45 -14.87 8.24 4.65
CA PRO A 45 -14.89 6.89 5.19
C PRO A 45 -14.85 5.85 4.07
N ASP A 46 -14.40 4.64 4.41
CA ASP A 46 -14.35 3.49 3.51
C ASP A 46 -15.75 2.86 3.34
N VAL A 47 -16.52 3.43 2.43
CA VAL A 47 -17.90 3.01 2.11
C VAL A 47 -18.10 2.78 0.62
N GLY A 48 -17.02 2.44 -0.09
CA GLY A 48 -17.05 2.15 -1.53
C GLY A 48 -17.10 3.38 -2.44
N LEU A 49 -16.69 4.55 -1.95
CA LEU A 49 -16.56 5.77 -2.76
C LEU A 49 -15.27 5.79 -3.59
N LEU A 50 -14.21 5.17 -3.07
CA LEU A 50 -12.92 5.08 -3.75
C LEU A 50 -13.04 4.19 -4.98
N THR A 51 -12.62 4.72 -6.13
CA THR A 51 -12.77 4.05 -7.42
C THR A 51 -11.54 3.24 -7.81
N PRO A 52 -11.68 2.20 -8.66
CA PRO A 52 -10.54 1.43 -9.14
C PRO A 52 -9.43 2.27 -9.82
N PRO A 53 -9.74 3.29 -10.64
CA PRO A 53 -8.70 4.18 -11.19
C PRO A 53 -7.92 4.97 -10.12
N GLU A 54 -8.58 5.44 -9.07
CA GLU A 54 -7.92 6.15 -7.95
C GLU A 54 -7.02 5.21 -7.15
N MET A 55 -7.46 3.97 -6.93
CA MET A 55 -6.62 2.92 -6.34
C MET A 55 -5.41 2.59 -7.21
N ALA A 56 -5.60 2.40 -8.51
CA ALA A 56 -4.51 2.08 -9.43
C ALA A 56 -3.46 3.19 -9.52
N GLU A 57 -3.89 4.45 -9.50
CA GLU A 57 -2.98 5.60 -9.50
C GLU A 57 -2.23 5.76 -8.17
N THR A 58 -2.91 5.54 -7.04
CA THR A 58 -2.26 5.51 -5.72
C THR A 58 -1.22 4.39 -5.65
N ALA A 59 -1.57 3.19 -6.12
CA ALA A 59 -0.65 2.06 -6.19
C ALA A 59 0.58 2.35 -7.06
N ARG A 60 0.40 3.03 -8.20
CA ARG A 60 1.52 3.44 -9.06
C ARG A 60 2.53 4.32 -8.32
N ARG A 61 2.05 5.29 -7.56
CA ARG A 61 2.90 6.21 -6.77
C ARG A 61 3.64 5.47 -5.64
N ILE A 62 2.94 4.56 -4.96
CA ILE A 62 3.50 3.71 -3.89
C ILE A 62 4.62 2.82 -4.44
N CYS A 63 4.37 2.09 -5.53
CA CYS A 63 5.39 1.25 -6.16
C CYS A 63 6.57 2.07 -6.68
N GLY A 64 6.33 3.30 -7.16
CA GLY A 64 7.38 4.21 -7.62
C GLY A 64 8.29 4.72 -6.50
N SER A 65 7.77 4.96 -5.29
CA SER A 65 8.57 5.47 -4.16
C SER A 65 9.32 4.37 -3.41
N ALA A 66 8.85 3.12 -3.51
CA ALA A 66 9.42 1.96 -2.82
C ALA A 66 9.68 0.77 -3.77
N PRO A 67 10.55 0.92 -4.78
CA PRO A 67 10.73 -0.06 -5.86
C PRO A 67 11.33 -1.41 -5.44
N ARG A 68 11.82 -1.56 -4.20
CA ARG A 68 12.37 -2.81 -3.65
C ARG A 68 11.39 -3.53 -2.71
N THR A 69 10.22 -2.95 -2.46
CA THR A 69 9.18 -3.55 -1.61
C THR A 69 8.08 -4.12 -2.48
N LEU A 70 7.62 -5.34 -2.18
CA LEU A 70 6.51 -5.96 -2.87
C LEU A 70 5.18 -5.46 -2.30
N PHE A 71 4.26 -4.99 -3.14
CA PHE A 71 2.96 -4.49 -2.68
C PHE A 71 1.81 -5.37 -3.13
N ILE A 72 0.90 -5.65 -2.21
CA ILE A 72 -0.45 -6.15 -2.52
C ILE A 72 -1.40 -4.97 -2.34
N ALA A 73 -2.34 -4.79 -3.26
CA ALA A 73 -3.35 -3.73 -3.19
C ALA A 73 -4.73 -4.30 -2.87
N ASP A 74 -5.46 -3.58 -2.02
CA ASP A 74 -6.90 -3.73 -1.85
C ASP A 74 -7.63 -3.39 -3.16
N ALA A 75 -8.75 -4.06 -3.44
CA ALA A 75 -9.44 -3.97 -4.73
C ALA A 75 -10.96 -4.09 -4.61
#